data_AF-A0A1H8ZGF3-F1
#
_entry.id   AF-A0A1H8ZGF3-F1
#
_cell.length_a   1.000
_cell.length_b   1.000
_cell.length_c   1.000
_cell.angle_alpha   90.00
_cell.angle_beta   90.00
_cell.angle_gamma   90.00
#
_symmetry.space_group_name_H-M   'P 1'
#
loop_
_entity.id
_entity.type
_entity.pdbx_description
1 polymer ?
#
loop_
_entity_poly.entity_id
_entity_poly.type
_entity_poly.pdbx_seq_one_letter_code
_entity_poly.pdbx_strand_id
1 'polypeptide(L)'
;MKYELLGEYHAFMKQAKNAAEKRFAVLHNLAEQIRSLADDPAKTIDTETEAIERAIAEAKAAEFEMTAAIGCVNETARLCGKEEITTNCFKR
;
A
#
# COMPACT_ATOMS: atom_id res chain seq x y z
N MET A 1 -4.56 -6.51 -30.46
CA MET A 1 -4.52 -6.34 -28.99
C MET A 1 -5.89 -6.71 -28.45
N LYS A 2 -6.01 -7.71 -27.57
CA LYS A 2 -7.32 -8.16 -27.04
C LYS A 2 -7.76 -7.16 -25.97
N TYR A 3 -8.96 -6.57 -26.11
CA TYR A 3 -9.49 -5.56 -25.18
C TYR A 3 -9.57 -6.06 -23.72
N GLU A 4 -9.76 -7.37 -23.52
CA GLU A 4 -9.79 -8.03 -22.21
C GLU A 4 -8.48 -7.83 -21.41
N LEU A 5 -7.32 -8.09 -22.05
CA LEU A 5 -6.01 -7.93 -21.42
C LEU A 5 -5.72 -6.47 -21.02
N LEU A 6 -6.24 -5.52 -21.80
CA LEU A 6 -6.13 -4.11 -21.47
C LEU A 6 -7.00 -3.75 -20.25
N GLY A 7 -8.19 -4.35 -20.15
CA GLY A 7 -9.07 -4.20 -18.99
C GLY A 7 -8.46 -4.75 -17.71
N GLU A 8 -7.87 -5.95 -17.77
CA GLU A 8 -7.15 -6.59 -16.66
C GLU A 8 -5.96 -5.73 -16.20
N TYR A 9 -5.15 -5.24 -17.13
CA TYR A 9 -4.04 -4.32 -16.82
C TYR A 9 -4.53 -3.09 -16.03
N HIS A 10 -5.62 -2.45 -16.46
CA HIS A 10 -6.15 -1.26 -15.79
C HIS A 10 -6.74 -1.61 -14.41
N ALA A 11 -7.37 -2.77 -14.27
CA ALA A 11 -7.90 -3.26 -12.99
C ALA A 11 -6.77 -3.48 -11.97
N PHE A 12 -5.71 -4.19 -12.36
CA PHE A 12 -4.56 -4.43 -11.49
C PHE A 12 -3.79 -3.14 -11.18
N MET A 13 -3.67 -2.21 -12.14
CA MET A 13 -3.10 -0.88 -11.89
C MET A 13 -3.88 -0.11 -10.82
N LYS A 14 -5.22 -0.13 -10.91
CA LYS A 14 -6.09 0.50 -9.91
C LYS A 14 -5.93 -0.17 -8.54
N GLN A 15 -5.85 -1.50 -8.50
CA GLN A 15 -5.62 -2.23 -7.26
C GLN A 15 -4.29 -1.88 -6.60
N ALA A 16 -3.19 -1.88 -7.38
CA ALA A 16 -1.87 -1.49 -6.89
C ALA A 16 -1.88 -0.05 -6.32
N LYS A 17 -2.52 0.88 -7.03
CA LYS A 17 -2.69 2.27 -6.56
C LYS A 17 -3.47 2.36 -5.26
N ASN A 18 -4.62 1.69 -5.16
CA ASN A 18 -5.45 1.72 -3.96
C ASN A 18 -4.69 1.15 -2.73
N ALA A 19 -3.96 0.05 -2.93
CA ALA A 19 -3.14 -0.55 -1.88
C ALA A 19 -2.00 0.39 -1.44
N ALA A 20 -1.35 1.08 -2.39
CA ALA A 20 -0.35 2.09 -2.09
C ALA A 20 -0.92 3.27 -1.27
N GLU A 21 -2.11 3.78 -1.66
CA GLU A 21 -2.80 4.86 -0.94
C GLU A 21 -3.20 4.43 0.48
N LYS A 22 -3.70 3.19 0.64
CA LYS A 22 -4.00 2.62 1.95
C LYS A 22 -2.74 2.51 2.82
N ARG A 23 -1.66 1.97 2.28
CA ARG A 23 -0.37 1.87 2.98
C ARG A 23 0.12 3.24 3.45
N PHE A 24 0.07 4.24 2.56
CA PHE A 24 0.45 5.60 2.90
C PHE A 24 -0.38 6.16 4.06
N ALA A 25 -1.71 6.03 4.00
CA ALA A 25 -2.60 6.53 5.04
C ALA A 25 -2.33 5.88 6.40
N VAL A 26 -2.17 4.55 6.44
CA VAL A 26 -1.88 3.81 7.67
C VAL A 26 -0.54 4.27 8.29
N LEU A 27 0.52 4.37 7.47
CA LEU A 27 1.84 4.80 7.96
C LEU A 27 1.84 6.27 8.40
N HIS A 28 1.11 7.13 7.72
CA HIS A 28 0.95 8.54 8.09
C HIS A 28 0.28 8.66 9.47
N ASN A 29 -0.84 7.96 9.66
CA ASN A 29 -1.59 7.97 10.92
C ASN A 29 -0.76 7.34 12.06
N LEU A 30 -0.02 6.28 11.79
CA LEU A 30 0.89 5.68 12.76
C LEU A 30 1.99 6.67 13.17
N ALA A 31 2.56 7.40 12.23
CA ALA A 31 3.55 8.43 12.55
C ALA A 31 2.95 9.56 13.41
N GLU A 32 1.71 9.97 13.14
CA GLU A 32 0.99 10.93 14.00
C GLU A 32 0.75 10.38 15.41
N GLN A 33 0.32 9.12 15.53
CA GLN A 33 0.11 8.46 16.82
C GLN A 33 1.39 8.42 17.65
N ILE A 34 2.51 8.01 17.05
CA ILE A 34 3.83 7.97 17.70
C ILE A 34 4.28 9.37 18.12
N ARG A 35 4.09 10.40 17.28
CA ARG A 35 4.38 11.79 17.66
C ARG A 35 3.53 12.23 18.86
N SER A 36 2.24 11.92 18.84
CA SER A 36 1.33 12.28 19.95
C SER A 36 1.72 11.60 21.28
N LEU A 37 2.29 10.39 21.23
CA LEU A 37 2.82 9.70 22.40
C LEU A 37 4.07 10.37 22.96
N ALA A 38 4.92 10.91 22.08
CA ALA A 38 6.11 11.65 22.51
C ALA A 38 5.75 13.00 23.17
N ASP A 39 4.66 13.62 22.72
CA ASP A 39 4.22 14.94 23.18
C ASP A 39 3.35 14.90 24.45
N ASP A 40 2.69 13.77 24.74
CA ASP A 40 1.77 13.63 25.87
C ASP A 40 2.31 12.64 26.94
N PRO A 41 2.92 13.14 28.03
CA PRO A 41 3.45 12.29 29.10
C PRO A 41 2.38 11.55 29.90
N ALA A 42 1.08 11.86 29.72
CA ALA A 42 -0.01 11.12 30.34
C ALA A 42 -0.39 9.86 29.54
N LYS A 43 -0.04 9.78 28.25
CA LYS A 43 -0.21 8.57 27.46
C LYS A 43 0.94 7.62 27.70
N THR A 44 0.64 6.38 28.04
CA THR A 44 1.64 5.33 28.14
C THR A 44 1.72 4.57 26.83
N ILE A 45 2.92 4.09 26.49
CA ILE A 45 3.10 3.24 25.31
C ILE A 45 2.24 1.98 25.41
N ASP A 46 2.09 1.43 26.63
CA ASP A 46 1.33 0.22 26.90
C ASP A 46 -0.14 0.32 26.47
N THR A 47 -0.77 1.50 26.58
CA THR A 47 -2.16 1.69 26.14
C THR A 47 -2.31 1.77 24.63
N GLU A 48 -1.24 2.11 23.91
CA GLU A 48 -1.26 2.29 22.45
C GLU A 48 -0.60 1.13 21.69
N THR A 49 0.11 0.23 22.38
CA THR A 49 0.85 -0.89 21.78
C THR A 49 -0.01 -1.72 20.83
N GLU A 50 -1.22 -2.12 21.24
CA GLU A 50 -2.12 -2.92 20.38
C GLU A 50 -2.52 -2.16 19.11
N ALA A 51 -2.79 -0.86 19.23
CA ALA A 51 -3.14 -0.02 18.09
C ALA A 51 -1.96 0.16 17.12
N ILE A 52 -0.74 0.32 17.65
CA ILE A 52 0.50 0.39 16.87
C ILE A 52 0.76 -0.93 16.14
N GLU A 53 0.67 -2.06 16.84
CA GLU A 53 0.86 -3.39 16.25
C GLU A 53 -0.15 -3.66 15.13
N ARG A 54 -1.42 -3.30 15.36
CA ARG A 54 -2.47 -3.39 14.33
C ARG A 54 -2.15 -2.51 13.12
N ALA A 55 -1.74 -1.26 13.32
CA ALA A 55 -1.36 -0.37 12.22
C ALA A 55 -0.18 -0.93 11.42
N ILE A 56 0.82 -1.51 12.08
CA ILE A 56 1.95 -2.17 11.42
C ILE A 56 1.48 -3.38 10.60
N ALA A 57 0.58 -4.20 11.15
CA ALA A 57 0.02 -5.35 10.44
C ALA A 57 -0.79 -4.90 9.20
N GLU A 58 -1.60 -3.86 9.33
CA GLU A 58 -2.37 -3.28 8.22
C GLU A 58 -1.47 -2.70 7.13
N ALA A 59 -0.40 -2.00 7.50
CA ALA A 59 0.58 -1.47 6.55
C ALA A 59 1.30 -2.60 5.79
N LYS A 60 1.67 -3.69 6.47
CA LYS A 60 2.25 -4.89 5.84
C LYS A 60 1.28 -5.56 4.89
N ALA A 61 0.01 -5.69 5.27
CA ALA A 61 -1.02 -6.26 4.41
C ALA A 61 -1.22 -5.42 3.14
N ALA A 62 -1.25 -4.09 3.26
CA ALA A 62 -1.36 -3.19 2.11
C ALA A 62 -0.11 -3.24 1.20
N GLU A 63 1.10 -3.36 1.76
CA GLU A 63 2.33 -3.57 0.98
C GLU A 63 2.29 -4.88 0.19
N PHE A 64 1.82 -5.97 0.82
CA PHE A 64 1.68 -7.26 0.18
C PHE A 64 0.67 -7.21 -0.97
N GLU A 65 -0.50 -6.60 -0.74
CA GLU A 65 -1.52 -6.41 -1.77
C GLU A 65 -1.01 -5.59 -2.95
N MET A 66 -0.29 -4.49 -2.68
CA MET A 66 0.33 -3.66 -3.71
C MET A 66 1.33 -4.47 -4.54
N THR A 67 2.22 -5.23 -3.88
CA THR A 67 3.26 -6.02 -4.56
C THR A 67 2.65 -7.13 -5.41
N ALA A 68 1.61 -7.80 -4.91
CA ALA A 68 0.87 -8.80 -5.67
C ALA A 68 0.19 -8.19 -6.91
N ALA A 69 -0.47 -7.04 -6.74
CA ALA A 69 -1.11 -6.35 -7.85
C ALA A 69 -0.09 -5.88 -8.90
N ILE A 70 1.08 -5.38 -8.49
CA ILE A 70 2.20 -5.05 -9.40
C ILE A 70 2.64 -6.28 -10.20
N GLY A 71 2.72 -7.45 -9.57
CA GLY A 71 3.01 -8.71 -10.25
C GLY A 71 2.03 -8.98 -11.39
N CYS A 72 0.72 -8.87 -11.11
CA CYS A 72 -0.34 -9.04 -12.12
C CYS A 72 -0.30 -7.95 -13.20
N VAL A 73 0.01 -6.69 -12.85
CA VAL A 73 0.23 -5.61 -13.83
C VAL A 73 1.39 -5.99 -14.76
N ASN A 74 2.52 -6.46 -14.25
CA ASN A 74 3.69 -6.76 -15.07
C ASN A 74 3.50 -8.02 -15.92
N GLU A 75 2.72 -9.00 -15.47
CA GLU A 75 2.26 -10.12 -16.30
C GLU A 75 1.41 -9.63 -17.48
N THR A 76 0.40 -8.81 -17.22
CA THR A 76 -0.48 -8.27 -18.28
C THR A 76 0.24 -7.26 -19.17
N ALA A 77 1.18 -6.48 -18.65
CA ALA A 77 1.99 -5.50 -19.38
C ALA A 77 2.80 -6.18 -20.49
N ARG A 78 3.47 -7.30 -20.16
CA ARG A 78 4.24 -8.10 -21.13
C ARG A 78 3.38 -8.61 -22.27
N LEU A 79 2.14 -9.01 -21.99
CA LEU A 79 1.17 -9.47 -22.99
C LEU A 79 0.61 -8.32 -23.87
N CYS A 80 0.64 -7.08 -23.37
CA CYS A 80 0.09 -5.91 -24.03
C CYS A 80 1.15 -4.98 -24.66
N GLY A 81 2.44 -5.31 -24.55
CA GLY A 81 3.54 -4.43 -24.99
C GLY A 81 3.63 -3.14 -24.18
N LYS A 82 3.26 -3.17 -22.89
CA LYS A 82 3.42 -2.07 -21.93
C LYS A 82 4.69 -2.26 -21.10
N GLU A 83 5.18 -1.17 -20.55
CA GLU A 83 6.33 -1.18 -19.64
C GLU A 83 5.97 -1.81 -18.28
N GLU A 84 6.96 -2.46 -17.67
CA GLU A 84 6.85 -2.95 -16.31
C GLU A 84 6.89 -1.78 -15.32
N ILE A 85 6.14 -1.92 -14.24
CA ILE A 85 6.08 -0.95 -13.15
C ILE A 85 6.75 -1.51 -11.91
N THR A 86 7.12 -0.60 -11.01
CA THR A 86 7.69 -0.92 -9.71
C THR A 86 6.95 -0.13 -8.63
N THR A 87 7.26 -0.40 -7.35
CA THR A 87 6.70 0.37 -6.23
C THR A 87 7.04 1.87 -6.31
N ASN A 88 8.10 2.25 -7.04
CA ASN A 88 8.44 3.65 -7.29
C ASN A 88 7.34 4.41 -8.04
N CYS A 89 6.53 3.73 -8.84
CA CYS A 89 5.42 4.32 -9.58
C CYS A 89 4.29 4.85 -8.67
N PHE A 90 4.31 4.48 -7.38
CA PHE A 90 3.30 4.89 -6.39
C PHE A 90 3.88 5.67 -5.20
N LYS A 91 5.12 6.17 -5.31
CA LYS A 91 5.70 7.03 -4.28
C LYS A 91 4.89 8.34 -4.17
N ARG A 92 4.57 8.71 -2.93
CA ARG A 92 4.01 10.00 -2.54
C ARG A 92 5.03 10.79 -1.75
#